data_AF-A0A6A4EBH5-F1
#
_entry.id   AF-A0A6A4EBH5-F1
#
_cell.length_a   1.000
_cell.length_b   1.000
_cell.length_c   1.000
_cell.angle_alpha   90.00
_cell.angle_beta   90.00
_cell.angle_gamma   90.00
#
_symmetry.space_group_name_H-M   'P 1'
#
loop_
_entity.id
_entity.type
_entity.pdbx_description
1 polymer ?
#
loop_
_entity_poly.entity_id
_entity_poly.type
_entity_poly.pdbx_seq_one_letter_code
_entity_poly.pdbx_strand_id
1 'polypeptide(L)'
;MGESFFVPYLYVPSAEATYVKLVTPWGSVHMQKGFLEQLAVSVGVVVLTVLLWRCSARLNARLKKKVDAKKNGGAEEEEEGENDSEDEEEEDEASSSVLDESMVKKGENSYYYAHESLVSSYGWSDNKTTISIFLTDNVVKNMKDEQLVLKWTNMSLSMDLLNAPGGAPAKSLVIATLFHEITDVTWEASKDTLTITLTKAQEMPWKSLNGAAKNMEDHIEYDESFYD
;
A
#
# COMPACT_ATOMS: atom_id res chain seq x y z
N MET A 1 -43.65 37.21 16.77
CA MET A 1 -42.26 37.42 16.31
C MET A 1 -41.63 36.05 16.24
N GLY A 2 -41.26 35.58 15.05
CA GLY A 2 -40.68 34.25 14.88
C GLY A 2 -39.26 34.23 15.43
N GLU A 3 -38.95 33.28 16.31
CA GLU A 3 -37.58 33.01 16.75
C GLU A 3 -36.79 32.50 15.54
N SER A 4 -35.85 33.31 15.06
CA SER A 4 -34.94 32.90 14.00
C SER A 4 -34.05 31.78 14.53
N PHE A 5 -34.26 30.56 14.04
CA PHE A 5 -33.43 29.41 14.36
C PHE A 5 -31.99 29.67 13.92
N PHE A 6 -31.06 29.68 14.87
CA PHE A 6 -29.64 29.86 14.59
C PHE A 6 -28.95 28.50 14.62
N VAL A 7 -28.29 28.16 13.51
CA VAL A 7 -27.46 26.94 13.42
C VAL A 7 -26.01 27.31 13.65
N PRO A 8 -25.34 26.77 14.69
CA PRO A 8 -23.90 26.95 14.87
C PRO A 8 -23.13 26.52 13.64
N TYR A 9 -22.15 27.31 13.23
CA TYR A 9 -21.31 27.01 12.08
C TYR A 9 -19.84 27.29 12.36
N LEU A 10 -18.99 26.57 11.64
CA LEU A 10 -17.55 26.76 11.66
C LEU A 10 -17.19 27.77 10.56
N TYR A 11 -16.48 28.82 10.96
CA TYR A 11 -15.92 29.82 10.07
C TYR A 11 -14.41 29.64 9.97
N VAL A 12 -13.93 29.46 8.74
CA VAL A 12 -12.51 29.36 8.39
C VAL A 12 -12.15 30.63 7.63
N PRO A 13 -11.39 31.57 8.21
CA PRO A 13 -11.14 32.88 7.59
C PRO A 13 -10.32 32.80 6.29
N SER A 14 -9.43 31.81 6.19
CA SER A 14 -8.57 31.53 5.04
C SER A 14 -8.09 30.09 5.13
N ALA A 15 -7.73 29.47 3.99
CA ALA A 15 -7.12 28.14 3.95
C ALA A 15 -5.80 28.07 4.75
N GLU A 16 -5.09 29.20 4.86
CA GLU A 16 -3.83 29.34 5.60
C GLU A 16 -4.02 29.75 7.07
N ALA A 17 -5.27 29.95 7.52
CA ALA A 17 -5.51 30.36 8.90
C ALA A 17 -5.14 29.25 9.89
N THR A 18 -4.39 29.62 10.93
CA THR A 18 -3.98 28.71 12.02
C THR A 18 -5.09 28.46 13.04
N TYR A 19 -6.28 29.03 12.83
CA TYR A 19 -7.42 28.93 13.74
C TYR A 19 -8.73 28.74 12.98
N VAL A 20 -9.68 28.12 13.67
CA VAL A 20 -11.07 27.95 13.24
C VAL A 20 -11.95 28.65 14.28
N LYS A 21 -13.00 29.34 13.82
CA LYS A 21 -13.93 30.09 14.67
C LYS A 21 -15.28 29.39 14.69
N LEU A 22 -15.70 28.88 15.85
CA LEU A 22 -17.04 28.35 16.03
C LEU A 22 -17.96 29.51 16.40
N VAL A 23 -18.95 29.79 15.56
CA VAL A 23 -19.93 30.86 15.79
C VAL A 23 -21.21 30.25 16.34
N THR A 24 -21.63 30.72 17.51
CA THR A 24 -22.82 30.28 18.24
C THR A 24 -23.70 31.48 18.59
N PRO A 25 -24.98 31.29 18.98
CA PRO A 25 -25.84 32.38 19.43
C PRO A 25 -25.27 33.15 20.64
N TRP A 26 -24.46 32.47 21.46
CA TRP A 26 -23.86 33.02 22.67
C TRP A 26 -22.49 33.67 22.45
N GLY A 27 -22.00 33.69 21.20
CA GLY A 27 -20.73 34.30 20.84
C GLY A 27 -19.85 33.38 20.01
N SER A 28 -18.59 33.77 19.86
CA SER A 28 -17.63 33.05 19.03
C SER A 28 -16.44 32.52 19.83
N VAL A 29 -16.14 31.24 19.63
CA VAL A 29 -14.98 30.58 20.24
C VAL A 29 -13.91 30.40 19.17
N HIS A 30 -12.68 30.79 19.49
CA HIS A 30 -11.52 30.59 18.62
C HIS A 30 -10.79 29.32 19.04
N MET A 31 -10.62 28.39 18.12
CA MET A 31 -9.90 27.14 18.34
C MET A 31 -8.67 27.12 17.43
N GLN A 32 -7.51 26.75 17.97
CA GLN A 32 -6.31 26.56 17.13
C GLN A 32 -6.45 25.30 16.29
N LYS A 33 -6.05 25.37 15.02
CA LYS A 33 -6.09 24.26 14.07
C LYS A 33 -5.23 23.08 14.56
N GLY A 34 -4.05 23.37 15.10
CA GLY A 34 -3.18 22.34 15.69
C GLY A 34 -3.82 21.59 16.86
N PHE A 35 -4.62 22.27 17.68
CA PHE A 35 -5.36 21.61 18.76
C PHE A 35 -6.48 20.71 18.21
N LEU A 36 -7.21 21.15 17.17
CA LEU A 36 -8.23 20.33 16.51
C LEU A 36 -7.62 19.08 15.85
N GLU A 37 -6.47 19.21 15.19
CA GLU A 37 -5.75 18.08 14.59
C GLU A 37 -5.29 17.08 15.67
N GLN A 38 -4.71 17.56 16.77
CA GLN A 38 -4.36 16.69 17.90
C GLN A 38 -5.57 15.99 18.50
N LEU A 39 -6.70 16.71 18.63
CA LEU A 39 -7.93 16.14 19.16
C LEU A 39 -8.48 15.07 18.21
N ALA A 40 -8.51 15.32 16.90
CA ALA A 40 -8.93 14.34 15.90
C ALA A 40 -8.07 13.06 15.92
N VAL A 41 -6.74 13.21 15.99
CA VAL A 41 -5.81 12.09 16.12
C VAL A 41 -6.08 11.30 17.41
N SER A 42 -6.26 12.00 18.54
CA SER A 42 -6.53 11.34 19.83
C SER A 42 -7.83 10.53 19.82
N VAL A 43 -8.91 11.08 19.24
CA VAL A 43 -10.18 10.39 19.07
C VAL A 43 -10.00 9.18 18.14
N GLY A 44 -9.25 9.33 17.06
CA GLY A 44 -8.92 8.23 16.15
C GLY A 44 -8.23 7.06 16.85
N VAL A 45 -7.26 7.34 17.71
CA VAL A 45 -6.56 6.31 18.51
C VAL A 45 -7.51 5.60 19.47
N VAL A 46 -8.39 6.34 20.16
CA VAL A 46 -9.39 5.73 21.07
C VAL A 46 -10.38 4.85 20.30
N VAL A 47 -10.87 5.29 19.14
CA VAL A 47 -11.77 4.48 18.31
C VAL A 47 -11.08 3.23 17.79
N LEU A 48 -9.84 3.35 17.29
CA LEU A 48 -9.06 2.23 16.79
C LEU A 48 -8.77 1.20 17.88
N THR A 49 -8.39 1.64 19.08
CA THR A 49 -8.14 0.75 20.22
C THR A 49 -9.41 0.01 20.65
N VAL A 50 -10.57 0.68 20.68
CA VAL A 50 -11.87 0.03 20.96
C VAL A 50 -12.23 -0.99 19.87
N LEU A 51 -11.97 -0.70 18.59
CA LEU A 51 -12.20 -1.62 17.49
C LEU A 51 -11.29 -2.86 17.59
N LEU A 52 -9.99 -2.66 17.84
CA LEU A 52 -9.03 -3.75 18.02
C LEU A 52 -9.39 -4.63 19.22
N TRP A 53 -9.85 -4.02 20.32
CA TRP A 53 -10.33 -4.76 21.49
C TRP A 53 -11.58 -5.59 21.17
N ARG A 54 -12.55 -5.02 20.43
CA ARG A 54 -13.73 -5.75 19.96
C ARG A 54 -13.39 -6.89 18.99
N CYS A 55 -12.46 -6.67 18.06
CA CYS A 55 -11.99 -7.70 17.13
C CYS A 55 -11.29 -8.84 17.88
N SER A 56 -10.42 -8.51 18.83
CA SER A 56 -9.71 -9.50 19.67
C SER A 56 -10.68 -10.34 20.51
N ALA A 57 -11.71 -9.71 21.10
CA ALA A 57 -12.74 -10.42 21.86
C ALA A 57 -13.53 -11.42 20.99
N ARG A 58 -13.87 -11.04 19.75
CA ARG A 58 -14.55 -11.93 18.79
C ARG A 58 -13.68 -13.09 18.33
N LEU A 59 -12.39 -12.85 18.10
CA LEU A 59 -11.44 -13.90 17.71
C LEU A 59 -11.24 -14.92 18.84
N ASN A 60 -11.09 -14.45 20.08
CA ASN A 60 -10.93 -15.34 21.24
C ASN A 60 -12.16 -16.23 21.46
N ALA A 61 -13.38 -15.71 21.25
CA ALA A 61 -14.60 -16.51 21.31
C ALA A 61 -14.66 -17.63 20.24
N ARG A 62 -14.18 -17.35 19.02
CA ARG A 62 -14.11 -18.36 17.94
C ARG A 62 -13.08 -19.45 18.22
N LEU A 63 -11.94 -19.09 18.83
CA LEU A 63 -10.91 -20.05 19.21
C LEU A 63 -11.38 -20.99 20.31
N LYS A 64 -12.04 -20.48 21.36
CA LYS A 64 -12.62 -21.34 22.41
C LYS A 64 -13.64 -22.34 21.85
N LYS A 65 -14.53 -21.91 20.95
CA LYS A 65 -15.49 -22.81 20.30
C LYS A 65 -14.82 -23.97 19.54
N LYS A 66 -13.69 -23.73 18.86
CA LYS A 66 -12.93 -24.78 18.16
C LYS A 66 -12.22 -25.74 19.13
N VAL A 67 -11.69 -25.23 20.24
CA VAL A 67 -11.02 -26.06 21.25
C VAL A 67 -12.03 -26.96 21.97
N ASP A 68 -13.22 -26.44 22.32
CA ASP A 68 -14.27 -27.23 22.96
C ASP A 68 -14.89 -28.25 22.00
N ALA A 69 -15.05 -27.91 20.70
CA ALA A 69 -15.48 -28.87 19.68
C ALA A 69 -14.46 -30.00 19.49
N LYS A 70 -13.16 -29.71 19.52
CA LYS A 70 -12.09 -30.71 19.40
C LYS A 70 -11.92 -31.55 20.66
N LYS A 71 -12.29 -31.04 21.84
CA LYS A 71 -12.20 -31.77 23.11
C LYS A 71 -13.41 -32.69 23.35
N ASN A 72 -14.57 -32.38 22.77
CA ASN A 72 -15.76 -33.23 22.84
C ASN A 72 -15.97 -34.15 21.63
N GLY A 73 -15.22 -33.95 20.53
CA GLY A 73 -15.21 -34.83 19.36
C GLY A 73 -14.00 -35.77 19.39
N GLY A 74 -14.04 -36.77 20.27
CA GLY A 74 -13.11 -37.90 20.19
C GLY A 74 -13.52 -38.84 19.06
N ALA A 75 -12.61 -39.01 18.11
CA ALA A 75 -12.35 -40.22 17.33
C ALA A 75 -13.55 -41.05 16.81
N GLU A 76 -13.95 -40.79 15.57
CA GLU A 76 -14.18 -41.79 14.50
C GLU A 76 -13.69 -41.08 13.21
N GLU A 77 -12.47 -41.39 12.74
CA GLU A 77 -12.16 -42.39 11.70
C GLU A 77 -12.76 -42.08 10.32
N GLU A 78 -11.89 -42.32 9.35
CA GLU A 78 -11.96 -42.04 7.93
C GLU A 78 -13.19 -42.66 7.27
N GLU A 79 -13.72 -42.04 6.21
CA GLU A 79 -14.05 -42.83 5.02
C GLU A 79 -14.20 -41.97 3.77
N GLU A 80 -13.59 -42.51 2.71
CA GLU A 80 -13.74 -42.19 1.32
C GLU A 80 -15.23 -42.31 0.89
N GLY A 81 -15.61 -41.56 -0.13
CA GLY A 81 -16.94 -41.60 -0.70
C GLY A 81 -16.94 -41.07 -2.11
N GLU A 82 -16.39 -41.85 -3.03
CA GLU A 82 -16.85 -41.88 -4.42
C GLU A 82 -18.36 -42.11 -4.42
N ASN A 83 -19.12 -41.26 -5.12
CA ASN A 83 -20.39 -41.69 -5.66
C ASN A 83 -20.57 -41.11 -7.07
N ASP A 84 -20.42 -42.06 -7.97
CA ASP A 84 -20.76 -42.08 -9.38
C ASP A 84 -22.28 -41.92 -9.55
N SER A 85 -22.70 -41.05 -10.48
CA SER A 85 -24.05 -41.02 -11.02
C SER A 85 -24.03 -40.32 -12.37
N GLU A 86 -23.74 -41.11 -13.40
CA GLU A 86 -24.29 -40.92 -14.74
C GLU A 86 -25.83 -40.92 -14.65
N ASP A 87 -26.52 -39.91 -15.20
CA ASP A 87 -27.24 -40.13 -16.46
C ASP A 87 -27.94 -38.87 -17.01
N GLU A 88 -27.95 -38.86 -18.34
CA GLU A 88 -28.83 -38.21 -19.32
C GLU A 88 -28.68 -36.72 -19.71
N GLU A 89 -28.49 -36.60 -21.02
CA GLU A 89 -28.22 -35.46 -21.89
C GLU A 89 -29.50 -34.66 -22.19
N GLU A 90 -29.41 -33.33 -22.28
CA GLU A 90 -30.03 -32.56 -23.37
C GLU A 90 -29.16 -31.34 -23.70
N GLU A 91 -29.03 -31.11 -25.00
CA GLU A 91 -28.21 -30.10 -25.69
C GLU A 91 -28.69 -28.67 -25.41
N ASP A 92 -27.76 -27.71 -25.26
CA ASP A 92 -27.70 -26.47 -26.05
C ASP A 92 -26.69 -25.46 -25.48
N GLU A 93 -25.68 -25.18 -26.30
CA GLU A 93 -24.85 -23.97 -26.42
C GLU A 93 -24.65 -23.03 -25.22
N ALA A 94 -23.48 -23.12 -24.56
CA ALA A 94 -22.69 -21.95 -24.17
C ALA A 94 -21.27 -22.34 -23.72
N SER A 95 -20.32 -22.04 -24.59
CA SER A 95 -18.88 -21.99 -24.34
C SER A 95 -18.50 -21.03 -23.20
N SER A 96 -18.17 -21.56 -22.01
CA SER A 96 -17.18 -20.98 -21.07
C SER A 96 -17.24 -21.72 -19.73
N SER A 97 -16.17 -22.42 -19.33
CA SER A 97 -15.70 -22.53 -17.92
C SER A 97 -14.79 -23.75 -17.64
N VAL A 98 -14.08 -24.30 -18.63
CA VAL A 98 -12.98 -25.26 -18.35
C VAL A 98 -11.68 -24.53 -17.98
N LEU A 99 -11.66 -23.19 -18.05
CA LEU A 99 -10.52 -22.37 -17.61
C LEU A 99 -10.58 -21.97 -16.12
N ASP A 100 -11.75 -21.97 -15.49
CA ASP A 100 -11.91 -21.46 -14.12
C ASP A 100 -11.43 -22.44 -13.03
N GLU A 101 -11.55 -23.75 -13.23
CA GLU A 101 -11.11 -24.72 -12.21
C GLU A 101 -9.58 -24.89 -12.12
N SER A 102 -8.84 -24.52 -13.17
CA SER A 102 -7.37 -24.56 -13.15
C SER A 102 -6.74 -23.38 -12.41
N MET A 103 -7.51 -22.31 -12.12
CA MET A 103 -7.00 -21.10 -11.45
C MET A 103 -7.03 -21.17 -9.92
N VAL A 104 -7.81 -22.07 -9.31
CA VAL A 104 -7.99 -22.08 -7.84
C VAL A 104 -7.03 -23.05 -7.12
N LYS A 105 -6.40 -24.00 -7.83
CA LYS A 105 -5.52 -25.04 -7.23
C LYS A 105 -4.01 -24.81 -7.37
N LYS A 106 -3.55 -23.80 -8.12
CA LYS A 106 -2.12 -23.41 -8.13
C LYS A 106 -1.84 -22.36 -7.06
N GLY A 107 -1.72 -22.83 -5.83
CA GLY A 107 -0.97 -22.12 -4.80
C GLY A 107 0.49 -21.94 -5.22
N GLU A 108 1.04 -20.79 -4.81
CA GLU A 108 2.47 -20.57 -4.57
C GLU A 108 3.44 -20.44 -5.75
N ASN A 109 3.03 -19.91 -6.91
CA ASN A 109 4.00 -19.34 -7.85
C ASN A 109 3.44 -18.12 -8.59
N SER A 110 3.85 -16.95 -8.09
CA SER A 110 3.59 -15.59 -8.56
C SER A 110 4.11 -15.32 -9.97
N TYR A 111 3.33 -15.66 -11.00
CA TYR A 111 3.67 -15.34 -12.41
C TYR A 111 2.54 -14.64 -13.18
N TYR A 112 1.62 -13.95 -12.49
CA TYR A 112 0.63 -13.07 -13.12
C TYR A 112 1.12 -11.61 -13.22
N TYR A 113 2.38 -11.40 -13.62
CA TYR A 113 2.90 -10.10 -14.11
C TYR A 113 3.32 -10.20 -15.58
N ALA A 114 2.62 -11.01 -16.37
CA ALA A 114 2.77 -11.00 -17.81
C ALA A 114 1.97 -9.81 -18.37
N HIS A 115 2.65 -8.90 -19.08
CA HIS A 115 2.14 -7.79 -19.91
C HIS A 115 2.23 -6.36 -19.37
N GLU A 116 2.97 -6.08 -18.28
CA GLU A 116 3.37 -4.70 -17.96
C GLU A 116 4.85 -4.49 -18.33
N SER A 117 5.15 -3.50 -19.18
CA SER A 117 6.52 -3.22 -19.59
C SER A 117 7.29 -2.65 -18.40
N LEU A 118 8.10 -3.47 -17.74
CA LEU A 118 8.93 -3.00 -16.63
C LEU A 118 9.93 -1.93 -17.09
N VAL A 119 10.22 -0.98 -16.20
CA VAL A 119 11.34 -0.05 -16.39
C VAL A 119 12.64 -0.86 -16.39
N SER A 120 13.28 -0.95 -17.55
CA SER A 120 14.46 -1.80 -17.75
C SER A 120 15.76 -1.17 -17.25
N SER A 121 15.81 0.16 -17.10
CA SER A 121 17.01 0.88 -16.67
C SER A 121 16.62 2.16 -15.94
N TYR A 122 17.24 2.40 -14.80
CA TYR A 122 17.17 3.65 -14.06
C TYR A 122 18.51 3.90 -13.36
N GLY A 123 18.85 5.17 -13.17
CA GLY A 123 19.98 5.59 -12.34
C GLY A 123 19.51 5.98 -10.95
N TRP A 124 20.39 5.93 -9.96
CA TRP A 124 20.11 6.54 -8.66
C TRP A 124 21.39 7.15 -8.06
N SER A 125 21.22 8.14 -7.21
CA SER A 125 22.32 8.78 -6.48
C SER A 125 21.94 9.01 -5.02
N ASP A 126 22.91 8.81 -4.15
CA ASP A 126 22.77 9.05 -2.72
C ASP A 126 23.27 10.46 -2.33
N ASN A 127 22.43 11.23 -1.64
CA ASN A 127 22.81 12.49 -1.00
C ASN A 127 22.70 12.36 0.52
N LYS A 128 23.13 13.37 1.28
CA LYS A 128 23.13 13.32 2.75
C LYS A 128 21.74 13.02 3.35
N THR A 129 20.72 13.72 2.86
CA THR A 129 19.34 13.66 3.38
C THR A 129 18.34 13.07 2.38
N THR A 130 18.72 12.94 1.11
CA THR A 130 17.82 12.52 0.04
C THR A 130 18.45 11.49 -0.86
N ILE A 131 17.62 10.78 -1.62
CA ILE A 131 18.03 9.85 -2.68
C ILE A 131 17.29 10.26 -3.94
N SER A 132 18.02 10.39 -5.05
CA SER A 132 17.42 10.75 -6.33
C SER A 132 17.45 9.55 -7.25
N ILE A 133 16.31 9.19 -7.82
CA ILE A 133 16.15 8.15 -8.84
C ILE A 133 15.89 8.88 -10.17
N PHE A 134 16.70 8.58 -11.17
CA PHE A 134 16.62 9.17 -12.49
C PHE A 134 16.12 8.14 -13.49
N LEU A 135 15.03 8.47 -14.16
CA LEU A 135 14.45 7.66 -15.22
C LEU A 135 14.49 8.43 -16.54
N THR A 136 15.19 7.86 -17.51
CA THR A 136 15.25 8.36 -18.89
C THR A 136 14.55 7.36 -19.80
N ASP A 137 13.37 7.74 -20.28
CA ASP A 137 12.56 6.88 -21.14
C ASP A 137 11.79 7.70 -22.18
N ASN A 138 11.41 7.07 -23.29
CA ASN A 138 10.58 7.72 -24.30
C ASN A 138 9.19 8.05 -23.78
N VAL A 139 8.68 7.29 -22.80
CA VAL A 139 7.37 7.55 -22.16
C VAL A 139 7.40 8.83 -21.31
N VAL A 140 8.57 9.19 -20.78
CA VAL A 140 8.76 10.41 -19.98
C VAL A 140 8.79 11.67 -20.87
N LYS A 141 9.10 11.53 -22.16
CA LYS A 141 9.18 12.65 -23.09
C LYS A 141 7.83 13.32 -23.24
N ASN A 142 7.72 14.55 -22.74
CA ASN A 142 6.48 15.34 -22.73
C ASN A 142 5.35 14.70 -21.90
N MET A 143 5.67 13.91 -20.87
CA MET A 143 4.66 13.44 -19.93
C MET A 143 4.02 14.61 -19.19
N LYS A 144 2.73 14.47 -18.89
CA LYS A 144 2.00 15.36 -17.98
C LYS A 144 1.98 14.76 -16.58
N ASP A 145 1.77 15.62 -15.58
CA ASP A 145 1.72 15.23 -14.17
C ASP A 145 0.68 14.14 -13.87
N GLU A 146 -0.46 14.19 -14.56
CA GLU A 146 -1.55 13.21 -14.42
C GLU A 146 -1.20 11.80 -14.96
N GLN A 147 -0.10 11.67 -15.69
CA GLN A 147 0.36 10.39 -16.23
C GLN A 147 1.28 9.63 -15.28
N LEU A 148 1.60 10.21 -14.12
CA LEU A 148 2.40 9.57 -13.09
C LEU A 148 1.50 9.13 -11.93
N VAL A 149 1.46 7.83 -11.69
CA VAL A 149 0.84 7.28 -10.48
C VAL A 149 1.95 6.84 -9.54
N LEU A 150 2.14 7.60 -8.46
CA LEU A 150 3.16 7.32 -7.46
C LEU A 150 2.52 6.83 -6.17
N LYS A 151 2.93 5.65 -5.71
CA LYS A 151 2.50 5.05 -4.45
C LYS A 151 3.73 4.69 -3.66
N TRP A 152 3.77 5.08 -2.39
CA TRP A 152 4.92 4.81 -1.55
C TRP A 152 4.50 4.51 -0.12
N THR A 153 5.38 3.81 0.59
CA THR A 153 5.31 3.62 2.04
C THR A 153 6.66 4.01 2.63
N ASN A 154 6.83 3.90 3.95
CA ASN A 154 8.13 4.15 4.58
C ASN A 154 9.26 3.26 4.02
N MET A 155 8.98 2.10 3.42
CA MET A 155 10.01 1.17 2.94
C MET A 155 9.79 0.66 1.51
N SER A 156 8.82 1.20 0.76
CA SER A 156 8.56 0.75 -0.61
C SER A 156 8.16 1.89 -1.52
N LEU A 157 8.44 1.73 -2.80
CA LEU A 157 8.12 2.70 -3.84
C LEU A 157 7.56 1.94 -5.04
N SER A 158 6.40 2.36 -5.53
CA SER A 158 5.78 1.89 -6.75
C SER A 158 5.41 3.08 -7.61
N MET A 159 5.81 3.03 -8.87
CA MET A 159 5.52 4.07 -9.84
C MET A 159 4.99 3.43 -11.12
N ASP A 160 3.86 3.95 -11.59
CA ASP A 160 3.31 3.61 -12.90
C ASP A 160 3.31 4.86 -13.78
N LEU A 161 3.89 4.73 -14.97
CA LEU A 161 3.86 5.71 -16.05
C LEU A 161 2.76 5.33 -17.02
N LEU A 162 1.79 6.21 -17.23
CA LEU A 162 0.63 5.97 -18.09
C LEU A 162 0.86 6.54 -19.50
N ASN A 163 0.36 5.84 -20.53
CA ASN A 163 0.42 6.33 -21.91
C ASN A 163 -0.39 7.62 -22.13
N ALA A 164 -1.45 7.80 -21.36
CA ALA A 164 -2.33 8.97 -21.35
C ALA A 164 -2.89 9.18 -19.94
N PRO A 165 -3.38 10.37 -19.59
CA PRO A 165 -4.03 10.60 -18.30
C PRO A 165 -5.19 9.62 -18.07
N GLY A 166 -5.12 8.84 -16.98
CA GLY A 166 -6.10 7.78 -16.67
C GLY A 166 -6.07 6.56 -17.61
N GLY A 167 -5.06 6.45 -18.48
CA GLY A 167 -4.87 5.33 -19.39
C GLY A 167 -4.22 4.12 -18.75
N ALA A 168 -3.93 3.10 -19.57
CA ALA A 168 -3.20 1.91 -19.14
C ALA A 168 -1.72 2.22 -18.80
N PRO A 169 -1.12 1.47 -17.85
CA PRO A 169 0.30 1.61 -17.54
C PRO A 169 1.14 1.26 -18.76
N ALA A 170 1.95 2.22 -19.18
CA ALA A 170 2.97 2.05 -20.20
C ALA A 170 4.19 1.37 -19.60
N LYS A 171 4.65 1.85 -18.44
CA LYS A 171 5.81 1.29 -17.73
C LYS A 171 5.65 1.39 -16.23
N SER A 172 6.18 0.40 -15.52
CA SER A 172 6.12 0.38 -14.05
C SER A 172 7.49 0.10 -13.44
N LEU A 173 7.77 0.76 -12.33
CA LEU A 173 8.92 0.55 -11.48
C LEU A 173 8.43 0.23 -10.07
N VAL A 174 8.76 -0.96 -9.58
CA VAL A 174 8.38 -1.42 -8.24
C VAL A 174 9.62 -1.78 -7.45
N ILE A 175 9.83 -1.09 -6.34
CA ILE A 175 10.87 -1.36 -5.35
C ILE A 175 10.15 -1.81 -4.07
N ALA A 176 10.03 -3.12 -3.91
CA ALA A 176 9.29 -3.73 -2.81
C ALA A 176 9.91 -3.42 -1.44
N THR A 177 11.24 -3.30 -1.37
CA THR A 177 11.96 -3.03 -0.13
C THR A 177 13.10 -2.08 -0.41
N LEU A 178 13.02 -0.88 0.14
CA LEU A 178 14.08 0.12 0.14
C LEU A 178 15.15 -0.24 1.17
N PHE A 179 16.36 0.29 0.99
CA PHE A 179 17.49 0.01 1.87
C PHE A 179 17.29 0.53 3.30
N HIS A 180 16.68 1.71 3.44
CA HIS A 180 16.23 2.27 4.71
C HIS A 180 14.89 2.99 4.56
N GLU A 181 14.34 3.41 5.70
CA GLU A 181 13.08 4.13 5.75
C GLU A 181 13.17 5.52 5.10
N ILE A 182 12.08 5.91 4.44
CA ILE A 182 11.86 7.22 3.85
C ILE A 182 10.66 7.91 4.53
N THR A 183 10.69 9.23 4.57
CA THR A 183 9.64 10.06 5.20
C THR A 183 8.76 10.77 4.20
N ASP A 184 9.30 11.04 3.01
CA ASP A 184 8.60 11.79 1.98
C ASP A 184 9.12 11.43 0.59
N VAL A 185 8.30 11.69 -0.42
CA VAL A 185 8.63 11.46 -1.83
C VAL A 185 8.13 12.63 -2.66
N THR A 186 9.06 13.24 -3.38
CA THR A 186 8.78 14.28 -4.36
C THR A 186 9.25 13.84 -5.73
N TRP A 187 8.75 14.47 -6.79
CA TRP A 187 9.17 14.15 -8.14
C TRP A 187 9.12 15.39 -9.02
N GLU A 188 9.95 15.39 -10.07
CA GLU A 188 10.00 16.44 -11.07
C GLU A 188 10.20 15.82 -12.44
N ALA A 189 9.34 16.19 -13.39
CA ALA A 189 9.48 15.81 -14.79
C ALA A 189 10.17 16.95 -15.56
N SER A 190 11.36 16.66 -16.08
CA SER A 190 12.04 17.46 -17.08
C SER A 190 11.82 16.86 -18.47
N LYS A 191 12.14 17.61 -19.53
CA LYS A 191 11.83 17.26 -20.95
C LYS A 191 12.00 15.79 -21.32
N ASP A 192 13.08 15.15 -20.87
CA ASP A 192 13.40 13.75 -21.19
C ASP A 192 13.72 12.89 -19.94
N THR A 193 13.60 13.46 -18.74
CA THR A 193 14.06 12.82 -17.50
C THR A 193 13.05 13.03 -16.38
N LEU A 194 12.65 11.94 -15.74
CA LEU A 194 11.85 11.96 -14.52
C LEU A 194 12.80 11.75 -13.34
N THR A 195 12.80 12.68 -12.40
CA THR A 195 13.57 12.59 -11.17
C THR A 195 12.62 12.38 -10.00
N ILE A 196 12.78 11.27 -9.29
CA ILE A 196 12.06 11.00 -8.04
C ILE A 196 13.03 11.22 -6.90
N THR A 197 12.70 12.10 -5.96
CA THR A 197 13.51 12.39 -4.79
C THR A 197 12.84 11.83 -3.55
N LEU A 198 13.51 10.88 -2.90
CA LEU A 198 13.10 10.28 -1.64
C LEU A 198 13.80 11.01 -0.49
N THR A 199 13.05 11.43 0.54
CA THR A 199 13.62 12.00 1.76
C THR A 199 13.89 10.88 2.75
N LYS A 200 15.14 10.77 3.22
CA LYS A 200 15.53 9.73 4.18
C LYS A 200 14.94 10.01 5.55
N ALA A 201 14.53 8.94 6.25
CA ALA A 201 14.17 9.05 7.67
C ALA A 201 15.39 9.24 8.58
N GLN A 202 16.55 8.73 8.16
CA GLN A 202 17.81 8.80 8.91
C GLN A 202 18.95 9.19 7.96
N GLU A 203 19.83 10.09 8.39
CA GLU A 203 21.00 10.56 7.62
C GLU A 203 22.11 9.51 7.57
N MET A 204 21.83 8.37 6.93
CA MET A 204 22.81 7.30 6.71
C MET A 204 23.09 7.13 5.21
N PRO A 205 24.34 6.79 4.83
CA PRO A 205 24.67 6.53 3.44
C PRO A 205 24.01 5.24 2.95
N TRP A 206 23.43 5.27 1.76
CA TRP A 206 22.81 4.10 1.14
C TRP A 206 23.82 3.38 0.26
N LYS A 207 24.08 2.11 0.56
CA LYS A 207 24.94 1.26 -0.28
C LYS A 207 24.20 0.68 -1.49
N SER A 208 22.88 0.55 -1.36
CA SER A 208 21.98 0.05 -2.39
C SER A 208 20.67 0.83 -2.32
N LEU A 209 19.92 0.87 -3.42
CA LEU A 209 18.54 1.33 -3.42
C LEU A 209 17.57 0.26 -2.89
N ASN A 210 17.86 -1.02 -3.21
CA ASN A 210 17.04 -2.16 -2.83
C ASN A 210 17.60 -2.81 -1.55
N GLY A 211 16.72 -2.98 -0.55
CA GLY A 211 17.03 -3.62 0.72
C GLY A 211 17.35 -5.12 0.60
N ALA A 212 16.93 -5.80 -0.47
CA ALA A 212 17.32 -7.20 -0.70
C ALA A 212 18.84 -7.38 -0.88
N ALA A 213 19.53 -6.36 -1.42
CA ALA A 213 21.00 -6.40 -1.56
C ALA A 213 21.72 -6.37 -0.21
N LYS A 214 21.09 -5.80 0.84
CA LYS A 214 21.67 -5.77 2.19
C LYS A 214 22.00 -7.17 2.71
N ASN A 215 21.16 -8.16 2.39
CA ASN A 215 21.31 -9.52 2.88
C ASN A 215 22.31 -10.36 2.06
N MET A 216 22.73 -9.89 0.87
CA MET A 216 23.68 -10.64 0.04
C MET A 216 25.12 -10.37 0.47
N GLU A 217 25.46 -9.14 0.85
CA GLU A 217 26.79 -8.79 1.36
C GLU A 217 27.13 -9.51 2.68
N ASP A 218 26.16 -9.70 3.57
CA ASP A 218 26.36 -10.35 4.87
C ASP A 218 26.65 -11.85 4.77
N HIS A 219 26.50 -12.46 3.58
CA HIS A 219 26.76 -13.88 3.33
C HIS A 219 27.97 -14.16 2.44
N ILE A 220 28.70 -13.13 2.02
CA ILE A 220 30.00 -13.33 1.38
C ILE A 220 31.05 -13.44 2.49
N GLU A 221 31.16 -14.63 3.09
CA GLU A 221 32.36 -14.99 3.83
C GLU A 221 33.52 -15.00 2.82
N TYR A 222 34.40 -14.00 2.92
CA TYR A 222 35.65 -14.01 2.17
C TYR A 222 36.49 -15.16 2.72
N ASP A 223 36.61 -16.22 1.93
CA ASP A 223 37.51 -17.33 2.22
C ASP A 223 38.95 -16.79 2.19
N GLU A 224 39.48 -16.47 3.38
CA GLU A 224 40.83 -15.93 3.55
C GLU A 224 41.93 -16.94 3.13
N SER A 225 41.58 -18.18 2.76
CA SER A 225 42.52 -19.22 2.32
C SER A 225 43.18 -18.96 0.96
N PHE A 226 42.79 -17.90 0.24
CA PHE A 226 43.44 -17.49 -1.01
C PHE A 226 44.64 -16.53 -0.83
N TYR A 227 44.96 -16.15 0.41
CA TYR A 227 46.14 -15.35 0.74
C TYR A 227 47.13 -16.13 1.62
N ASP A 228 47.75 -17.18 1.07
CA ASP A 228 48.95 -17.82 1.61
C ASP A 228 49.98 -18.05 0.49
#